data_AF-A0AB39Y379-F1
#
_entry.id   AF-A0AB39Y379-F1
#
_cell.length_a   1.000
_cell.length_b   1.000
_cell.length_c   1.000
_cell.angle_alpha   90.00
_cell.angle_beta   90.00
_cell.angle_gamma   90.00
#
_symmetry.space_group_name_H-M   'P 1'
#
loop_
_entity.id
_entity.type
_entity.pdbx_description
1 polymer ?
#
loop_
_entity_poly.entity_id
_entity_poly.type
_entity_poly.pdbx_seq_one_letter_code
_entity_poly.pdbx_strand_id
1 'polypeptide(L)' 'MRTRAERARRVLTIGSIRADLEGQPSARAVRTAARGWVADVLALAEDIAAEKTENAR' A
#
# COMPACT_ATOMS: atom_id res chain seq x y z
N MET A 1 6.57 8.28 -17.35
CA MET A 1 5.28 8.99 -17.09
C MET A 1 4.24 7.96 -16.64
N ARG A 2 3.55 8.16 -15.51
CA ARG A 2 2.42 7.27 -15.14
C ARG A 2 1.21 7.53 -16.03
N THR A 3 0.60 6.46 -16.53
CA THR A 3 -0.63 6.49 -17.33
C THR A 3 -1.82 7.01 -16.53
N ARG A 4 -2.89 7.45 -17.23
CA ARG A 4 -4.15 7.86 -16.58
C ARG A 4 -4.74 6.73 -15.72
N ALA A 5 -4.65 5.50 -16.20
CA ALA A 5 -5.14 4.32 -15.49
C ALA A 5 -4.37 4.05 -14.19
N GLU A 6 -3.03 4.17 -14.22
CA GLU A 6 -2.20 4.03 -13.00
C GLU A 6 -2.51 5.11 -11.96
N ARG A 7 -2.75 6.35 -12.42
CA ARG A 7 -3.15 7.45 -11.53
C ARG A 7 -4.51 7.17 -10.89
N ALA A 8 -5.49 6.71 -11.67
CA ALA A 8 -6.82 6.36 -11.16
C ALA A 8 -6.75 5.24 -10.11
N ARG A 9 -6.01 4.16 -10.41
CA ARG A 9 -5.79 3.07 -9.43
C ARG A 9 -5.17 3.59 -8.14
N ARG A 10 -4.12 4.42 -8.24
CA ARG A 10 -3.47 4.98 -7.05
C ARG A 10 -4.43 5.84 -6.21
N VAL A 11 -5.28 6.65 -6.85
CA VAL A 11 -6.28 7.46 -6.14
C VAL A 11 -7.26 6.57 -5.37
N LEU A 12 -7.77 5.51 -6.00
CA LEU A 12 -8.69 4.56 -5.35
C LEU A 12 -8.02 3.85 -4.17
N THR A 13 -6.80 3.35 -4.34
CA THR A 13 -6.05 2.68 -3.27
C THR A 13 -5.82 3.62 -2.08
N ILE A 14 -5.37 4.85 -2.32
CA ILE A 14 -5.15 5.82 -1.25
C ILE A 14 -6.47 6.23 -0.58
N GLY A 15 -7.57 6.32 -1.34
CA GLY A 15 -8.90 6.55 -0.79
C GLY A 15 -9.35 5.43 0.16
N SER A 16 -9.11 4.17 -0.21
CA SER A 16 -9.43 3.01 0.65
C SER A 16 -8.61 3.01 1.94
N ILE A 17 -7.30 3.27 1.87
CA ILE A 17 -6.44 3.35 3.06
C ILE A 17 -6.92 4.51 3.95
N ARG A 18 -7.29 5.65 3.37
CA ARG A 18 -7.84 6.76 4.15
C ARG A 18 -9.11 6.37 4.93
N ALA A 19 -10.05 5.69 4.28
CA ALA A 19 -11.29 5.26 4.94
C ALA A 19 -11.03 4.35 6.14
N ASP A 20 -10.07 3.42 6.03
CA ASP A 20 -9.63 2.57 7.15
C ASP A 20 -9.02 3.40 8.29
N LEU A 21 -8.15 4.37 7.97
CA LEU A 21 -7.54 5.24 8.98
C LEU A 21 -8.56 6.15 9.67
N GLU A 22 -9.57 6.64 8.95
CA GLU A 22 -10.67 7.45 9.51
C GLU A 22 -11.57 6.63 10.45
N GLY A 23 -11.68 5.31 10.24
CA GLY A 23 -12.44 4.41 11.10
C GLY A 23 -11.79 4.09 12.44
N GLN A 24 -10.54 4.51 12.68
CA GLN A 24 -9.80 4.15 13.88
C GLN A 24 -10.28 4.94 15.12
N PRO A 25 -10.37 4.31 16.31
CA PRO A 25 -11.01 4.93 17.48
C PRO A 25 -10.13 5.98 18.19
N SER A 26 -8.87 6.14 17.80
CA SER A 26 -7.96 7.10 18.43
C SER A 26 -6.76 7.45 17.54
N ALA A 27 -6.11 8.58 17.81
CA ALA A 27 -4.89 8.98 17.10
C ALA A 27 -3.73 7.98 17.25
N ARG A 28 -3.71 7.19 18.35
CA ARG A 28 -2.74 6.10 18.50
C ARG A 28 -3.07 4.96 17.55
N ALA A 29 -4.33 4.55 17.47
CA ALA A 29 -4.80 3.50 16.56
C ALA A 29 -4.55 3.87 15.10
N VAL A 30 -4.83 5.12 14.69
CA VAL A 30 -4.48 5.64 13.35
C VAL A 30 -3.00 5.42 13.02
N ARG A 31 -2.08 5.80 13.91
CA ARG A 31 -0.64 5.66 13.67
C ARG A 31 -0.21 4.19 13.62
N THR A 32 -0.83 3.33 14.43
CA THR A 32 -0.56 1.89 14.39
C THR A 32 -1.02 1.28 13.06
N ALA A 33 -2.26 1.56 12.64
CA ALA A 33 -2.81 1.08 11.37
C ALA A 33 -1.97 1.57 10.18
N ALA A 34 -1.58 2.85 10.17
CA ALA A 34 -0.74 3.41 9.12
C ALA A 34 0.63 2.72 9.01
N ARG A 35 1.25 2.34 10.14
CA ARG A 35 2.51 1.57 10.11
C ARG A 35 2.30 0.16 9.55
N GLY A 36 1.16 -0.48 9.85
CA GLY A 36 0.79 -1.77 9.27
C GLY A 36 0.72 -1.69 7.75
N TRP A 37 -0.03 -0.73 7.20
CA TRP A 37 -0.11 -0.50 5.75
C TRP A 37 1.25 -0.28 5.09
N VAL A 38 2.17 0.44 5.75
CA VAL A 38 3.52 0.64 5.22
C VAL A 38 4.29 -0.68 5.19
N ALA A 39 4.22 -1.46 6.27
CA ALA A 39 4.89 -2.77 6.34
C ALA A 39 4.36 -3.71 5.26
N ASP A 40 3.05 -3.79 5.08
CA ASP A 40 2.42 -4.67 4.08
C ASP A 40 2.82 -4.30 2.65
N VAL A 41 2.85 -3.00 2.34
CA VAL A 41 3.28 -2.51 1.01
C VAL A 41 4.76 -2.83 0.75
N LEU A 42 5.61 -2.71 1.76
CA LEU A 42 7.02 -3.05 1.63
C LEU A 42 7.23 -4.55 1.44
N ALA A 43 6.54 -5.39 2.23
CA ALA A 43 6.60 -6.84 2.07
C ALA A 43 6.16 -7.27 0.66
N LEU A 44 5.02 -6.73 0.18
CA LEU A 44 4.54 -7.00 -1.18
C LEU A 44 5.56 -6.58 -2.26
N ALA A 45 6.27 -5.48 -2.05
CA ALA A 45 7.28 -5.02 -2.99
C ALA A 45 8.47 -5.99 -3.07
N GLU A 46 8.94 -6.49 -1.93
CA GLU A 46 10.01 -7.47 -1.86
C GLU A 46 9.60 -8.81 -2.48
N ASP A 47 8.38 -9.29 -2.23
CA ASP A 47 7.87 -10.53 -2.82
C ASP A 47 7.85 -10.45 -4.36
N ILE A 48 7.28 -9.37 -4.91
CA ILE A 48 7.24 -9.14 -6.37
C ILE A 48 8.65 -9.00 -6.95
N ALA A 49 9.58 -8.37 -6.23
CA ALA A 49 10.97 -8.23 -6.66
C ALA A 49 11.70 -9.59 -6.68
N ALA A 50 11.46 -10.43 -5.67
CA ALA A 50 11.98 -11.78 -5.60
C ALA A 50 11.46 -12.64 -6.77
N GLU A 51 10.15 -12.64 -7.03
CA GLU A 51 9.54 -13.34 -8.17
C GLU A 51 10.18 -12.92 -9.51
N LYS A 52 10.43 -11.62 -9.70
CA LYS A 52 11.07 -11.12 -10.93
C LYS A 52 12.52 -11.55 -11.06
N THR A 53 13.23 -11.69 -9.95
CA THR A 53 14.63 -12.13 -9.91
C THR A 53 14.74 -13.62 -10.18
N GLU A 54 13.82 -14.43 -9.64
CA GLU A 54 13.75 -15.87 -9.87
C GLU A 54 13.40 -16.19 -11.32
N ASN A 55 12.41 -15.51 -11.89
CA ASN A 55 12.00 -15.70 -13.29
C ASN A 55 13.05 -15.22 -14.32
N ALA A 56 14.09 -14.52 -13.88
CA ALA A 56 15.18 -14.04 -14.73
C ALA A 56 16.40 -14.98 -14.75
N ARG A 57 16.39 -16.06 -13.95
CA ARG A 57 17.43 -17.09 -13.88
C ARG A 57 17.03 -18.34 -14.67
#